data_AF-A0A3C0FTX6-F1
#
_entry.id   AF-A0A3C0FTX6-F1
#
_cell.length_a   1.000
_cell.length_b   1.000
_cell.length_c   1.000
_cell.angle_alpha   90.00
_cell.angle_beta   90.00
_cell.angle_gamma   90.00
#
_symmetry.space_group_name_H-M   'P 1'
#
loop_
_entity.id
_entity.type
_entity.pdbx_description
1 polymer ?
#
loop_
_entity_poly.entity_id
_entity_poly.type
_entity_poly.pdbx_seq_one_letter_code
_entity_poly.pdbx_strand_id
1 'polypeptide(L)'
;CDKCSVTATFNLPQGHPVFRLLSDQDIDLEGEDLVVRRVVTADGRSRAYVNDQSVSVGLLRDVGNYCVEIQGQFDQHGLLDPTTHRATLDAHGNLGTLAMTVRDHWRAWRETQKELNAARARIEKAREEEEWLRHAVDELEKLAPEEGEEERLAEERQFLMHGEKLVAALNDAGSELSRGKGAESALRSAQRCLER
;
A
#
# COMPACT_ATOMS: atom_id res chain seq x y z
N CYS A 1 3.51 20.92 -51.62
CA CYS A 1 3.49 21.71 -50.37
C CYS A 1 3.80 20.78 -49.21
N ASP A 2 5.01 20.84 -48.68
CA ASP A 2 5.50 19.82 -47.72
C ASP A 2 5.09 20.11 -46.26
N LYS A 3 4.47 21.27 -46.01
CA LYS A 3 3.93 21.66 -44.71
C LYS A 3 2.76 22.63 -44.84
N CYS A 4 1.82 22.53 -43.89
CA CYS A 4 0.74 23.47 -43.64
C CYS A 4 0.94 24.09 -42.26
N SER A 5 0.76 25.40 -42.12
CA SER A 5 0.85 26.09 -40.84
C SER A 5 -0.31 27.05 -40.67
N VAL A 6 -0.91 27.05 -39.49
CA VAL A 6 -1.98 27.95 -39.07
C VAL A 6 -1.53 28.68 -37.81
N THR A 7 -1.69 30.00 -37.79
CA THR A 7 -1.38 30.86 -36.65
C THR A 7 -2.60 31.68 -36.29
N ALA A 8 -2.87 31.86 -35.00
CA ALA A 8 -3.88 32.77 -34.49
C ALA A 8 -3.29 33.62 -33.35
N THR A 9 -3.74 34.86 -33.25
CA THR A 9 -3.34 35.80 -32.21
C THR A 9 -4.58 36.25 -31.46
N PHE A 10 -4.51 36.23 -30.13
CA PHE A 10 -5.60 36.61 -29.23
C PHE A 10 -5.17 37.76 -28.32
N ASN A 11 -5.97 38.82 -28.34
CA ASN A 11 -5.91 39.86 -27.33
C ASN A 11 -6.91 39.50 -26.21
N LEU A 12 -6.40 39.17 -25.03
CA LEU A 12 -7.21 38.67 -23.91
C LEU A 12 -7.17 39.66 -22.74
N PRO A 13 -8.28 39.85 -22.00
CA PRO A 13 -8.31 40.75 -20.86
C PRO A 13 -7.39 40.27 -19.73
N GLN A 14 -6.85 41.21 -18.96
CA GLN A 14 -6.03 40.89 -17.79
C GLN A 14 -6.80 39.98 -16.82
N GLY A 15 -6.15 38.91 -16.36
CA GLY A 15 -6.76 37.91 -15.46
C GLY A 15 -7.54 36.79 -16.18
N HIS A 16 -7.45 36.68 -17.51
CA HIS A 16 -8.04 35.55 -18.23
C HIS A 16 -7.50 34.20 -17.71
N PRO A 17 -8.36 33.18 -17.48
CA PRO A 17 -7.93 31.90 -16.88
C PRO A 17 -6.82 31.17 -17.64
N VAL A 18 -6.72 31.39 -18.95
CA VAL A 18 -5.68 30.78 -19.79
C VAL A 18 -4.26 31.15 -19.34
N PHE A 19 -4.07 32.33 -18.74
CA PHE A 19 -2.76 32.76 -18.27
C PHE A 19 -2.25 31.86 -17.15
N ARG A 20 -3.13 31.40 -16.25
CA ARG A 20 -2.75 30.45 -15.21
C ARG A 20 -2.32 29.10 -15.79
N LEU A 21 -3.06 28.60 -16.77
CA LEU A 21 -2.71 27.37 -17.48
C LEU A 21 -1.32 27.45 -18.12
N LEU A 22 -0.98 28.61 -18.71
CA LEU A 22 0.31 28.85 -19.34
C LEU A 22 1.44 29.01 -18.30
N SER A 23 1.19 29.74 -17.20
CA SER A 23 2.15 29.87 -16.10
C SER A 23 2.45 28.54 -15.42
N ASP A 24 1.47 27.65 -15.28
CA ASP A 24 1.67 26.28 -14.76
C ASP A 24 2.59 25.43 -15.67
N GLN A 25 2.90 25.90 -16.89
CA GLN A 25 3.81 25.29 -17.85
C GLN A 25 5.06 26.15 -18.11
N ASP A 26 5.35 27.12 -17.24
CA ASP A 26 6.46 28.08 -17.36
C ASP A 26 6.42 28.95 -18.64
N ILE A 27 5.22 29.19 -19.18
CA ILE A 27 5.00 30.05 -20.36
C ILE A 27 4.43 31.38 -19.87
N ASP A 28 5.29 32.41 -19.80
CA ASP A 28 4.87 33.79 -19.51
C ASP A 28 4.74 34.58 -20.83
N LEU A 29 3.73 35.45 -20.89
CA LEU A 29 3.43 36.28 -22.05
C LEU A 29 3.91 37.72 -21.87
N GLU A 30 4.40 38.12 -20.70
CA GLU A 30 4.96 39.47 -20.42
C GLU A 30 4.09 40.66 -20.89
N GLY A 31 2.77 40.48 -20.99
CA GLY A 31 1.83 41.49 -21.48
C GLY A 31 1.68 41.57 -22.99
N GLU A 32 2.29 40.65 -23.73
CA GLU A 32 2.08 40.45 -25.17
C GLU A 32 0.76 39.70 -25.45
N ASP A 33 0.29 39.82 -26.69
CA ASP A 33 -0.84 39.04 -27.18
C ASP A 33 -0.48 37.54 -27.21
N LEU A 34 -1.48 36.69 -26.96
CA LEU A 34 -1.30 35.24 -27.03
C LEU A 34 -1.24 34.80 -28.50
N VAL A 35 -0.10 34.29 -28.94
CA VAL A 35 0.11 33.78 -30.30
C VAL A 35 0.20 32.27 -30.27
N VAL A 36 -0.73 31.59 -30.94
CA VAL A 36 -0.71 30.13 -31.09
C VAL A 36 -0.45 29.73 -32.53
N ARG A 37 0.36 28.69 -32.74
CA ARG A 37 0.71 28.20 -34.07
C ARG A 37 0.72 26.68 -34.12
N ARG A 38 0.03 26.11 -35.11
CA ARG A 38 0.05 24.67 -35.42
C ARG A 38 0.69 24.45 -36.78
N VAL A 39 1.63 23.51 -36.86
CA VAL A 39 2.29 23.12 -38.11
C VAL A 39 2.05 21.63 -38.33
N VAL A 40 1.55 21.26 -39.50
CA VAL A 40 1.34 19.88 -39.93
C VAL A 40 2.16 19.63 -41.18
N THR A 41 3.06 18.65 -41.13
CA THR A 41 3.91 18.28 -42.26
C THR A 41 3.28 17.17 -43.08
N ALA A 42 3.70 17.02 -44.35
CA ALA A 42 3.16 16.02 -45.26
C ALA A 42 3.37 14.56 -44.81
N ASP A 43 4.32 14.33 -43.90
CA ASP A 43 4.59 13.04 -43.24
C ASP A 43 3.68 12.75 -42.03
N GLY A 44 2.70 13.62 -41.75
CA GLY A 44 1.72 13.45 -40.68
C GLY A 44 2.19 13.94 -39.30
N ARG A 45 3.42 14.42 -39.15
CA ARG A 45 3.88 15.00 -37.87
C ARG A 45 3.20 16.36 -37.63
N SER A 46 2.78 16.59 -36.38
CA SER A 46 2.15 17.84 -35.94
C SER A 46 3.01 18.49 -34.85
N ARG A 47 3.26 19.79 -34.97
CA ARG A 47 3.95 20.62 -33.97
C ARG A 47 3.03 21.76 -33.55
N ALA A 48 3.09 22.12 -32.27
CA ALA A 48 2.32 23.20 -31.68
C ALA A 48 3.25 24.18 -30.99
N TYR A 49 2.89 25.46 -31.05
CA TYR A 49 3.66 26.55 -30.45
C TYR A 49 2.71 27.54 -29.78
N VAL A 50 3.16 28.09 -28.65
CA VAL A 50 2.56 29.23 -27.94
C VAL A 50 3.67 30.26 -27.75
N ASN A 51 3.50 31.50 -28.23
CA ASN A 51 4.50 32.57 -28.21
C ASN A 51 5.91 32.07 -28.57
N ASP A 52 5.98 31.35 -29.69
CA ASP A 52 7.17 30.70 -30.26
C ASP A 52 7.86 29.60 -29.42
N GLN A 53 7.34 29.29 -28.24
CA GLN A 53 7.75 28.13 -27.46
C GLN A 53 7.03 26.87 -27.95
N SER A 54 7.77 25.76 -28.10
CA SER A 54 7.20 24.48 -28.54
C SER A 54 6.39 23.84 -27.42
N VAL A 55 5.13 23.49 -27.70
CA VAL A 55 4.23 22.89 -26.72
C VAL A 55 3.62 21.58 -27.22
N SER A 56 3.00 20.82 -26.32
CA SER A 56 2.22 19.65 -26.70
C SER A 56 0.93 20.06 -27.44
N VAL A 57 0.44 19.19 -28.32
CA VAL A 57 -0.86 19.41 -29.00
C VAL A 57 -2.02 19.41 -27.98
N GLY A 58 -1.86 18.70 -26.86
CA GLY A 58 -2.81 18.72 -25.75
C GLY A 58 -2.91 20.10 -25.11
N LEU A 59 -1.78 20.72 -24.78
CA LEU A 59 -1.77 22.07 -24.21
C LEU A 59 -2.36 23.09 -25.20
N LEU A 60 -2.02 22.99 -26.49
CA LEU A 60 -2.62 23.85 -27.51
C LEU A 60 -4.15 23.68 -27.59
N ARG A 61 -4.66 22.46 -27.40
CA ARG A 61 -6.10 22.20 -27.34
C ARG A 61 -6.72 22.83 -26.10
N ASP A 62 -6.09 22.68 -24.93
CA ASP A 62 -6.59 23.26 -23.68
C ASP A 62 -6.63 24.78 -23.74
N VAL A 63 -5.57 25.41 -24.29
CA VAL A 63 -5.55 26.85 -24.59
C VAL A 63 -6.68 27.23 -25.55
N GLY A 64 -6.90 26.45 -26.60
CA GLY A 64 -8.00 26.65 -27.55
C GLY A 64 -9.38 26.66 -26.89
N ASN A 65 -9.64 25.75 -25.94
CA ASN A 65 -10.91 25.67 -25.21
C ASN A 65 -11.21 26.95 -24.40
N TYR A 66 -10.18 27.68 -23.98
CA TYR A 66 -10.35 28.97 -23.29
C TYR A 66 -10.53 30.15 -24.25
N CYS A 67 -10.02 30.07 -25.49
CA CYS A 67 -9.89 31.24 -26.36
C CYS A 67 -10.91 31.27 -27.51
N VAL A 68 -11.41 30.11 -27.95
CA VAL A 68 -12.34 30.01 -29.09
C VAL A 68 -13.40 28.97 -28.82
N GLU A 69 -14.65 29.38 -28.96
CA GLU A 69 -15.78 28.45 -29.09
C GLU A 69 -16.07 28.23 -30.57
N ILE A 70 -15.78 27.03 -31.08
CA ILE A 70 -16.02 26.69 -32.49
C ILE A 70 -17.49 26.28 -32.62
N GLN A 71 -18.33 27.17 -33.15
CA GLN A 71 -19.70 26.82 -33.53
C GLN A 71 -19.72 26.14 -34.91
N GLY A 72 -19.99 24.84 -34.96
CA GLY A 72 -20.00 24.05 -36.22
C GLY A 72 -20.54 22.63 -36.07
N GLN A 73 -20.56 21.86 -37.17
CA GLN A 73 -21.17 20.52 -37.27
C GLN A 73 -20.56 19.43 -36.35
N PHE A 74 -19.52 19.74 -35.58
CA PHE A 74 -18.87 18.88 -34.58
C PHE A 74 -19.12 19.36 -33.14
N ASP A 75 -20.35 19.80 -32.86
CA ASP A 75 -20.87 20.31 -31.57
C ASP A 75 -20.82 19.31 -30.39
N GLN A 76 -20.14 18.18 -30.52
CA GLN A 76 -20.06 17.15 -29.48
C GLN A 76 -19.31 17.59 -28.20
N HIS A 77 -18.66 18.76 -28.18
CA HIS A 77 -17.86 19.24 -27.04
C HIS A 77 -18.45 20.45 -26.31
N GLY A 78 -19.61 20.96 -26.74
CA GLY A 78 -20.30 22.08 -26.10
C GLY A 78 -21.59 21.64 -25.42
N LEU A 79 -22.73 22.09 -25.94
CA LEU A 79 -24.08 21.81 -25.45
C LEU A 79 -24.46 20.32 -25.45
N LEU A 80 -23.68 19.45 -26.08
CA LEU A 80 -23.92 18.01 -26.14
C LEU A 80 -23.02 17.19 -25.20
N ASP A 81 -22.11 17.84 -24.45
CA ASP A 81 -21.30 17.17 -23.43
C ASP A 81 -22.08 17.07 -22.11
N PRO A 82 -22.49 15.87 -21.66
CA PRO A 82 -23.23 15.70 -20.40
C PRO A 82 -22.48 16.23 -19.17
N THR A 83 -21.15 16.35 -19.24
CA THR A 83 -20.35 16.85 -18.13
C THR A 83 -20.55 18.35 -17.89
N THR A 84 -20.94 19.12 -18.91
CA THR A 84 -21.16 20.58 -18.81
C THR A 84 -22.60 20.93 -18.45
N HIS A 85 -23.56 20.05 -18.76
CA HIS A 85 -25.00 20.30 -18.60
C HIS A 85 -25.42 20.70 -17.19
N ARG A 86 -24.86 20.02 -16.17
CA ARG A 86 -25.19 20.32 -14.77
C ARG A 86 -24.78 21.74 -14.40
N ALA A 87 -23.58 22.16 -14.79
CA ALA A 87 -23.10 23.51 -14.48
C ALA A 87 -23.98 24.58 -15.15
N THR A 88 -24.40 24.34 -16.40
CA THR A 88 -25.33 25.22 -17.12
C THR A 88 -26.70 25.29 -16.44
N LEU A 89 -27.24 24.15 -15.98
CA LEU A 89 -28.52 24.11 -15.26
C LEU A 89 -28.43 24.80 -13.89
N ASP A 90 -27.36 24.56 -13.15
CA ASP A 90 -27.10 25.20 -11.86
C ASP A 90 -26.95 26.72 -12.03
N ALA A 91 -26.29 27.18 -13.10
CA ALA A 91 -26.17 28.60 -13.42
C ALA A 91 -27.54 29.22 -13.77
N HIS A 92 -28.35 28.53 -14.57
CA HIS A 92 -29.71 28.98 -14.91
C HIS A 92 -30.59 29.14 -13.66
N GLY A 93 -30.50 28.20 -12.71
CA GLY A 93 -31.22 28.25 -11.44
C GLY A 93 -30.58 29.13 -10.36
N ASN A 94 -29.46 29.80 -10.66
CA ASN A 94 -28.64 30.53 -9.68
C ASN A 94 -28.28 29.69 -8.43
N LEU A 95 -27.99 28.40 -8.63
CA LEU A 95 -27.76 27.40 -7.59
C LEU A 95 -26.29 27.30 -7.15
N GLY A 96 -25.43 28.20 -7.61
CA GLY A 96 -23.98 28.15 -7.34
C GLY A 96 -23.64 28.03 -5.86
N THR A 97 -24.28 28.84 -5.00
CA THR A 97 -24.08 28.78 -3.54
C THR A 97 -24.50 27.43 -2.96
N LEU A 98 -25.66 26.91 -3.37
CA LEU A 98 -26.15 25.61 -2.89
C LEU A 98 -25.25 24.46 -3.34
N ALA A 99 -24.77 24.49 -4.59
CA ALA A 99 -23.84 23.51 -5.12
C ALA A 99 -22.49 23.52 -4.37
N MET A 100 -22.00 24.72 -3.98
CA MET A 100 -20.81 24.84 -3.13
C MET A 100 -21.05 24.23 -1.75
N THR A 101 -22.16 24.56 -1.09
CA THR A 101 -22.51 24.00 0.23
C THR A 101 -22.61 22.48 0.22
N VAL A 102 -23.27 21.91 -0.80
CA VAL A 102 -23.37 20.45 -0.96
C VAL A 102 -21.99 19.82 -1.15
N ARG A 103 -21.13 20.44 -1.97
CA ARG A 103 -19.76 19.96 -2.19
C ARG A 103 -18.95 19.95 -0.89
N ASP A 104 -19.08 20.99 -0.08
CA ASP A 104 -18.32 21.10 1.16
C ASP A 104 -18.82 20.10 2.21
N HIS A 105 -20.15 19.91 2.34
CA HIS A 105 -20.72 18.84 3.17
C HIS A 105 -20.31 17.45 2.70
N TRP A 106 -20.30 17.21 1.39
CA TRP A 106 -19.87 15.93 0.84
C TRP A 106 -18.39 15.66 1.15
N ARG A 107 -17.52 16.67 1.02
CA ARG A 107 -16.09 16.54 1.39
C ARG A 107 -15.92 16.22 2.87
N ALA A 108 -16.61 16.96 3.75
CA ALA A 108 -16.57 16.70 5.18
C ALA A 108 -17.06 15.28 5.52
N TRP A 109 -18.19 14.85 4.95
CA TRP A 109 -18.72 13.50 5.14
C TRP A 109 -17.73 12.42 4.67
N ARG A 110 -17.10 12.61 3.51
CA ARG A 110 -16.11 11.64 2.99
C ARG A 110 -14.88 11.54 3.89
N GLU A 111 -14.40 12.65 4.43
CA GLU A 111 -13.26 12.61 5.36
C GLU A 111 -13.64 11.93 6.67
N THR A 112 -14.78 12.28 7.27
CA THR A 112 -15.26 11.60 8.48
C THR A 112 -15.49 10.11 8.26
N GLN A 113 -15.99 9.71 7.08
CA GLN A 113 -16.16 8.30 6.74
C GLN A 113 -14.82 7.57 6.66
N LYS A 114 -13.78 8.22 6.14
CA LYS A 114 -12.42 7.68 6.07
C LYS A 114 -11.81 7.53 7.47
N GLU A 115 -11.96 8.54 8.32
CA GLU A 115 -11.53 8.51 9.72
C GLU A 115 -12.22 7.39 10.51
N LEU A 116 -13.54 7.23 10.32
CA LEU A 116 -14.32 6.15 10.93
C LEU A 116 -13.80 4.78 10.53
N ASN A 117 -13.54 4.57 9.23
CA ASN A 117 -13.03 3.30 8.73
C ASN A 117 -11.62 3.01 9.29
N ALA A 118 -10.75 4.02 9.38
CA ALA A 118 -9.43 3.89 9.99
C ALA A 118 -9.50 3.59 11.49
N ALA A 119 -10.43 4.20 12.23
CA ALA A 119 -10.65 3.91 13.64
C ALA A 119 -11.14 2.46 13.85
N ARG A 120 -12.08 2.00 13.03
CA ARG A 120 -12.56 0.60 13.06
C ARG A 120 -11.43 -0.39 12.80
N ALA A 121 -10.60 -0.16 11.79
CA ALA A 121 -9.46 -1.02 11.50
C ALA A 121 -8.44 -1.09 12.67
N ARG A 122 -8.20 0.04 13.35
CA ARG A 122 -7.35 0.07 14.55
C ARG A 122 -7.93 -0.74 15.71
N ILE A 123 -9.25 -0.67 15.91
CA ILE A 123 -9.93 -1.43 16.98
C ILE A 123 -9.83 -2.93 16.72
N GLU A 124 -10.09 -3.39 15.50
CA GLU A 124 -9.99 -4.81 15.17
C GLU A 124 -8.56 -5.33 15.36
N LYS A 125 -7.56 -4.58 14.88
CA LYS A 125 -6.15 -4.94 15.09
C LYS A 125 -5.77 -5.02 16.58
N ALA A 126 -6.23 -4.06 17.38
CA ALA A 126 -5.97 -4.06 18.82
C ALA A 126 -6.62 -5.25 19.53
N ARG A 127 -7.80 -5.71 19.07
CA ARG A 127 -8.47 -6.91 19.61
C ARG A 127 -7.69 -8.18 19.30
N GLU A 128 -7.23 -8.33 18.06
CA GLU A 128 -6.40 -9.48 17.66
C GLU A 128 -5.09 -9.53 18.48
N GLU A 129 -4.45 -8.37 18.68
CA GLU A 129 -3.25 -8.26 19.53
C GLU A 129 -3.54 -8.57 20.99
N GLU A 130 -4.66 -8.09 21.54
CA GLU A 130 -5.10 -8.37 22.91
C GLU A 130 -5.32 -9.88 23.12
N GLU A 131 -6.03 -10.54 22.21
CA GLU A 131 -6.29 -11.97 22.26
C GLU A 131 -4.99 -12.78 22.24
N TRP A 132 -4.05 -12.42 21.35
CA TRP A 132 -2.74 -13.06 21.28
C TRP A 132 -1.93 -12.86 22.56
N LEU A 133 -1.88 -11.62 23.09
CA LEU A 133 -1.18 -11.32 24.33
C LEU A 133 -1.77 -12.07 25.52
N ARG A 134 -3.10 -12.13 25.63
CA ARG A 134 -3.78 -12.88 26.69
C ARG A 134 -3.44 -14.36 26.62
N HIS A 135 -3.49 -14.94 25.42
CA HIS A 135 -3.10 -16.34 25.24
C HIS A 135 -1.64 -16.58 25.61
N ALA A 136 -0.72 -15.70 25.19
CA ALA A 136 0.71 -15.84 25.51
C ALA A 136 0.97 -15.75 27.03
N VAL A 137 0.30 -14.82 27.72
CA VAL A 137 0.39 -14.69 29.19
C VAL A 137 -0.18 -15.94 29.87
N ASP A 138 -1.36 -16.41 29.48
CA ASP A 138 -1.95 -17.63 30.06
C ASP A 138 -1.05 -18.85 29.90
N GLU A 139 -0.38 -19.01 28.74
CA GLU A 139 0.56 -20.12 28.52
C GLU A 139 1.83 -19.99 29.39
N LEU A 140 2.36 -18.77 29.55
CA LEU A 140 3.51 -18.53 30.41
C LEU A 140 3.17 -18.73 31.90
N GLU A 141 1.97 -18.32 32.33
CA GLU A 141 1.47 -18.54 33.68
C GLU A 141 1.27 -20.03 33.97
N LYS A 142 0.76 -20.81 33.02
CA LYS A 142 0.64 -22.28 33.15
C LYS A 142 2.01 -22.97 33.17
N LEU A 143 2.94 -22.50 32.35
CA LEU A 143 4.30 -23.04 32.31
C LEU A 143 5.03 -22.76 33.63
N ALA A 144 4.77 -21.59 34.24
CA ALA A 144 5.35 -21.15 35.51
C ALA A 144 6.86 -21.44 35.63
N PRO A 145 7.69 -21.03 34.66
CA PRO A 145 9.10 -21.38 34.64
C PRO A 145 9.84 -20.75 35.82
N GLU A 146 10.72 -21.53 36.45
CA GLU A 146 11.57 -21.05 37.54
C GLU A 146 13.00 -20.74 37.04
N GLU A 147 13.66 -19.78 37.69
CA GLU A 147 15.06 -19.49 37.37
C GLU A 147 15.96 -20.68 37.76
N GLY A 148 16.78 -21.15 36.81
CA GLY A 148 17.65 -22.31 36.99
C GLY A 148 16.93 -23.67 36.96
N GLU A 149 15.65 -23.70 36.56
CA GLU A 149 14.87 -24.94 36.47
C GLU A 149 15.46 -25.94 35.47
N GLU A 150 15.92 -25.46 34.31
CA GLU A 150 16.44 -26.31 33.24
C GLU A 150 17.70 -27.05 33.68
N GLU A 151 18.64 -26.36 34.33
CA GLU A 151 19.85 -26.98 34.89
C GLU A 151 19.50 -28.03 35.94
N ARG A 152 18.59 -27.70 36.87
CA ARG A 152 18.14 -28.62 37.93
C ARG A 152 17.51 -29.88 37.35
N LEU A 153 16.59 -29.73 36.39
CA LEU A 153 15.93 -30.86 35.74
C LEU A 153 16.91 -31.70 34.90
N ALA A 154 17.92 -31.07 34.29
CA ALA A 154 18.97 -31.79 33.55
C ALA A 154 19.84 -32.66 34.48
N GLU A 155 20.24 -32.13 35.64
CA GLU A 155 20.98 -32.89 36.66
C GLU A 155 20.15 -34.05 37.21
N GLU A 156 18.88 -33.80 37.57
CA GLU A 156 17.97 -34.83 38.07
C GLU A 156 17.75 -35.94 37.03
N ARG A 157 17.54 -35.56 35.76
CA ARG A 157 17.44 -36.51 34.66
C ARG A 157 18.70 -37.36 34.53
N GLN A 158 19.89 -36.75 34.58
CA GLN A 158 21.13 -37.51 34.53
C GLN A 158 21.22 -38.49 35.70
N PHE A 159 20.93 -38.06 36.92
CA PHE A 159 20.95 -38.93 38.10
C PHE A 159 20.02 -40.15 37.93
N LEU A 160 18.78 -39.92 37.51
CA LEU A 160 17.80 -41.00 37.27
C LEU A 160 18.26 -41.97 36.17
N MET A 161 18.82 -41.46 35.07
CA MET A 161 19.35 -42.30 33.99
C MET A 161 20.53 -43.18 34.45
N HIS A 162 21.40 -42.67 35.32
CA HIS A 162 22.49 -43.49 35.90
C HIS A 162 21.93 -44.56 36.84
N GLY A 163 20.92 -44.22 37.66
CA GLY A 163 20.24 -45.18 38.52
C GLY A 163 19.58 -46.32 37.73
N GLU A 164 18.87 -45.99 36.64
CA GLU A 164 18.24 -46.98 35.77
C GLU A 164 19.28 -47.93 35.14
N LYS A 165 20.42 -47.41 34.67
CA LYS A 165 21.53 -48.24 34.17
C LYS A 165 22.07 -49.19 35.23
N LEU A 166 22.23 -48.72 36.48
CA LEU A 166 22.70 -49.54 37.58
C LEU A 166 21.72 -50.69 37.89
N VAL A 167 20.42 -50.38 37.95
CA VAL A 167 19.37 -51.39 38.17
C VAL A 167 19.33 -52.41 37.04
N ALA A 168 19.45 -51.97 35.78
CA ALA A 168 19.54 -52.86 34.63
C ALA A 168 20.76 -53.80 34.75
N ALA A 169 21.94 -53.24 35.08
CA ALA A 169 23.17 -54.02 35.28
C ALA A 169 23.04 -55.05 36.42
N LEU A 170 22.40 -54.69 37.54
CA LEU A 170 22.14 -55.58 38.66
C LEU A 170 21.16 -56.71 38.29
N ASN A 171 20.10 -56.40 37.56
CA ASN A 171 19.14 -57.39 37.09
C ASN A 171 19.79 -58.36 36.08
N ASP A 172 20.59 -57.84 35.16
CA ASP A 172 21.37 -58.65 34.21
C ASP A 172 22.31 -59.59 34.95
N ALA A 173 23.07 -59.07 35.93
CA ALA A 173 23.95 -59.85 36.78
C ALA A 173 23.20 -60.94 37.57
N GLY A 174 22.05 -60.60 38.17
CA GLY A 174 21.19 -61.56 38.88
C GLY A 174 20.63 -62.65 37.97
N SER A 175 20.30 -62.31 36.72
CA SER A 175 19.84 -63.27 35.71
C SER A 175 20.95 -64.25 35.31
N GLU A 176 22.19 -63.77 35.17
CA GLU A 176 23.35 -64.63 34.85
C GLU A 176 23.69 -65.58 36.00
N LEU A 177 23.59 -65.10 37.25
CA LEU A 177 23.75 -65.94 38.45
C LEU A 177 22.70 -67.05 38.55
N SER A 178 21.49 -66.81 38.02
CA SER A 178 20.38 -67.77 38.05
C SER A 178 20.39 -68.77 36.88
N ARG A 179 21.22 -68.57 35.85
CA ARG A 179 21.24 -69.38 34.61
C ARG A 179 21.92 -70.76 34.72
N GLY A 180 22.45 -71.15 35.89
CA GLY A 180 22.87 -72.52 36.18
C GLY A 180 24.12 -73.05 35.43
N LYS A 181 24.94 -72.18 34.82
CA LYS A 181 26.13 -72.57 34.01
C LYS A 181 27.43 -72.80 34.79
N GLY A 182 27.33 -73.22 36.06
CA GLY A 182 28.47 -73.37 36.97
C GLY A 182 28.87 -72.06 37.66
N ALA A 183 29.21 -72.15 38.95
CA ALA A 183 29.35 -70.99 39.84
C ALA A 183 30.40 -69.96 39.38
N GLU A 184 31.57 -70.42 38.92
CA GLU A 184 32.67 -69.53 38.53
C GLU A 184 32.38 -68.75 37.23
N SER A 185 31.74 -69.41 36.26
CA SER A 185 31.30 -68.82 34.99
C SER A 185 30.22 -67.76 35.22
N ALA A 186 29.25 -68.08 36.08
CA ALA A 186 28.16 -67.18 36.43
C ALA A 186 28.68 -65.93 37.17
N LEU A 187 29.62 -66.09 38.10
CA LEU A 187 30.28 -64.98 38.81
C LEU A 187 31.07 -64.07 37.85
N ARG A 188 31.86 -64.62 36.92
CA ARG A 188 32.62 -63.80 35.95
C ARG A 188 31.72 -63.03 34.97
N SER A 189 30.58 -63.60 34.57
CA SER A 189 29.64 -62.92 33.69
C SER A 189 28.86 -61.82 34.43
N ALA A 190 28.42 -62.09 35.66
CA ALA A 190 27.79 -61.08 36.53
C ALA A 190 28.73 -59.90 36.83
N GLN A 191 30.01 -60.16 37.11
CA GLN A 191 31.01 -59.11 37.33
C GLN A 191 31.19 -58.22 36.09
N ARG A 192 31.26 -58.81 34.88
CA ARG A 192 31.36 -58.03 33.63
C ARG A 192 30.15 -57.16 33.32
N CYS A 193 28.95 -57.57 33.76
CA CYS A 193 27.75 -56.76 33.62
C CYS A 193 27.77 -55.53 34.55
N LEU A 194 28.41 -55.62 35.72
CA LEU A 194 28.51 -54.53 36.70
C LEU A 194 29.67 -53.56 36.44
N GLU A 195 30.69 -53.97 35.69
CA GLU A 195 31.83 -53.12 35.29
C GLU A 195 31.56 -52.27 34.02
N ARG A 196 30.37 -52.39 33.43
CA ARG A 196 29.92 -51.62 32.26
C ARG A 196 29.14 -50.37 32.65
#